data_AF-A0A7C1PHT1-F1
#
_entry.id   AF-A0A7C1PHT1-F1
#
_cell.length_a   1.000
_cell.length_b   1.000
_cell.length_c   1.000
_cell.angle_alpha   90.00
_cell.angle_beta   90.00
_cell.angle_gamma   90.00
#
_symmetry.space_group_name_H-M   'P 1'
#
loop_
_entity.id
_entity.type
_entity.pdbx_description
1 polymer ?
#
loop_
_entity_poly.entity_id
_entity_poly.type
_entity_poly.pdbx_seq_one_letter_code
_entity_poly.pdbx_strand_id
1 'polypeptide(L)'
;MSVVVHNLQEAILLPEGLVETASRAVERTLALEGYGTGVEVSLVFVDDERIRELNREYRGVDKATDVLAFPMHEEEPGAVPGAGPVLLLGDIVVSLATAARQAEAYGHDLSYEVAYLAVHGVLHLLGYDHENDRDYARMRQKEKEIMALLGLDAFEGEGELVKAARQVMANAYAPYSGVRVGAAVRTASGAVFTGCNIENASYGLTLCAERVAAGAAVAAGQRDVVALAVVSDTEKVQSPCGACRQVLYEFNPETLVVFVTPAGTRRFKLRELLPEAFDLSEK
;
A
#
# COMPACT_ATOMS: atom_id res chain seq x y z
N MET A 1 19.06 -12.32 -10.45
CA MET A 1 18.54 -12.50 -9.09
C MET A 1 17.51 -13.61 -9.17
N SER A 2 17.47 -14.48 -8.17
CA SER A 2 16.49 -15.56 -8.02
C SER A 2 15.66 -15.23 -6.78
N VAL A 3 14.34 -15.22 -6.89
CA VAL A 3 13.45 -15.13 -5.73
C VAL A 3 12.61 -16.38 -5.70
N VAL A 4 12.75 -17.17 -4.65
CA VAL A 4 12.01 -18.42 -4.48
C VAL A 4 10.88 -18.15 -3.49
N VAL A 5 9.64 -18.27 -3.96
CA VAL A 5 8.46 -18.02 -3.10
C VAL A 5 7.83 -19.33 -2.69
N HIS A 6 7.68 -19.54 -1.38
CA HIS A 6 7.02 -20.69 -0.79
C HIS A 6 5.78 -20.26 -0.01
N ASN A 7 4.62 -20.85 -0.30
CA ASN A 7 3.43 -20.66 0.52
C ASN A 7 3.18 -21.89 1.38
N LEU A 8 3.39 -21.77 2.69
CA LEU A 8 3.23 -22.86 3.67
C LEU A 8 2.00 -22.67 4.56
N GLN A 9 1.10 -21.74 4.21
CA GLN A 9 -0.13 -21.47 4.94
C GLN A 9 -1.37 -21.67 4.06
N GLU A 10 -2.51 -21.91 4.70
CA GLU A 10 -3.82 -22.09 4.06
C GLU A 10 -4.88 -21.09 4.55
N ALA A 11 -4.54 -20.25 5.53
CA ALA A 11 -5.49 -19.33 6.20
C ALA A 11 -5.90 -18.13 5.32
N ILE A 12 -5.01 -17.65 4.45
CA ILE A 12 -5.20 -16.48 3.59
C ILE A 12 -5.06 -16.90 2.13
N LEU A 13 -6.12 -16.64 1.35
CA LEU A 13 -6.07 -16.76 -0.10
C LEU A 13 -5.17 -15.65 -0.64
N LEU A 14 -4.19 -16.01 -1.48
CA LEU A 14 -3.30 -15.04 -2.11
C LEU A 14 -4.06 -14.21 -3.16
N PRO A 15 -4.12 -12.87 -3.02
CA PRO A 15 -4.60 -12.00 -4.07
C PRO A 15 -3.81 -12.18 -5.37
N GLU A 16 -4.47 -11.92 -6.49
CA GLU A 16 -3.82 -11.92 -7.81
C GLU A 16 -2.64 -10.92 -7.82
N GLY A 17 -1.50 -11.34 -8.37
CA GLY A 17 -0.31 -10.50 -8.45
C GLY A 17 0.45 -10.27 -7.14
N LEU A 18 -0.02 -10.78 -5.98
CA LEU A 18 0.68 -10.60 -4.70
C LEU A 18 2.11 -11.16 -4.76
N VAL A 19 2.25 -12.41 -5.22
CA VAL A 19 3.56 -13.09 -5.33
C VAL A 19 4.49 -12.33 -6.26
N GLU A 20 4.00 -11.89 -7.42
CA GLU A 20 4.78 -11.11 -8.38
C GLU A 20 5.23 -9.77 -7.78
N THR A 21 4.33 -9.07 -7.07
CA THR A 21 4.63 -7.80 -6.42
C THR A 21 5.70 -7.97 -5.33
N ALA A 22 5.58 -9.02 -4.51
CA ALA A 22 6.54 -9.34 -3.47
C ALA A 22 7.92 -9.73 -4.05
N SER A 23 7.96 -10.54 -5.11
CA SER A 23 9.21 -10.88 -5.81
C SER A 23 9.87 -9.65 -6.40
N ARG A 24 9.10 -8.77 -7.06
CA ARG A 24 9.61 -7.49 -7.57
C ARG A 24 10.15 -6.61 -6.44
N ALA A 25 9.52 -6.59 -5.27
CA ALA A 25 10.03 -5.86 -4.10
C ALA A 25 11.41 -6.37 -3.68
N VAL A 26 11.60 -7.68 -3.60
CA VAL A 26 12.90 -8.29 -3.30
C VAL A 26 13.94 -7.93 -4.36
N GLU A 27 13.63 -8.16 -5.64
CA GLU A 27 14.55 -7.89 -6.76
C GLU A 27 14.94 -6.40 -6.85
N ARG A 28 13.99 -5.48 -6.64
CA ARG A 28 14.26 -4.05 -6.66
C ARG A 28 15.12 -3.60 -5.49
N THR A 29 14.90 -4.16 -4.30
CA THR A 29 15.74 -3.90 -3.14
C THR A 29 17.18 -4.33 -3.42
N LEU A 30 17.38 -5.56 -3.90
CA LEU A 30 18.70 -6.09 -4.23
C LEU A 30 19.40 -5.26 -5.32
N ALA A 31 18.69 -4.92 -6.40
CA ALA A 31 19.24 -4.12 -7.48
C ALA A 31 19.68 -2.72 -7.03
N LEU A 32 18.92 -2.07 -6.13
CA LEU A 32 19.24 -0.75 -5.59
C LEU A 32 20.46 -0.79 -4.66
N GLU A 33 20.66 -1.89 -3.95
CA GLU A 33 21.84 -2.15 -3.12
C GLU A 33 23.05 -2.66 -3.92
N GLY A 34 22.96 -2.68 -5.26
CA GLY A 34 24.07 -3.03 -6.15
C GLY A 34 24.27 -4.53 -6.37
N TYR A 35 23.35 -5.37 -5.92
CA TYR A 35 23.39 -6.80 -6.17
C TYR A 35 22.90 -7.11 -7.59
N GLY A 36 23.69 -7.88 -8.32
CA GLY A 36 23.45 -8.26 -9.72
C GLY A 36 22.87 -9.67 -9.86
N THR A 37 23.30 -10.39 -10.89
CA THR A 37 22.97 -11.81 -11.08
C THR A 37 23.72 -12.70 -10.10
N GLY A 38 23.18 -13.88 -9.77
CA GLY A 38 23.82 -14.83 -8.85
C GLY A 38 23.55 -14.54 -7.36
N VAL A 39 22.36 -14.04 -7.04
CA VAL A 39 21.88 -13.87 -5.65
C VAL A 39 20.50 -14.49 -5.55
N GLU A 40 20.26 -15.21 -4.46
CA GLU A 40 18.98 -15.84 -4.15
C GLU A 40 18.45 -15.42 -2.78
N VAL A 41 17.15 -15.15 -2.71
CA VAL A 41 16.40 -14.89 -1.48
C VAL A 41 15.15 -15.76 -1.49
N SER A 42 14.85 -16.44 -0.40
CA SER A 42 13.58 -17.14 -0.23
C SER A 42 12.56 -16.23 0.45
N LEU A 43 11.35 -16.17 -0.09
CA LEU A 43 10.21 -15.54 0.57
C LEU A 43 9.21 -16.62 0.97
N VAL A 44 9.00 -16.80 2.27
CA VAL A 44 8.19 -17.89 2.82
C VAL A 44 6.97 -17.32 3.54
N PHE A 45 5.78 -17.63 3.03
CA PHE A 45 4.52 -17.29 3.68
C PHE A 45 4.11 -18.39 4.66
N VAL A 46 3.85 -18.00 5.90
CA VAL A 46 3.46 -18.90 6.99
C VAL A 46 2.23 -18.39 7.73
N ASP A 47 1.69 -19.20 8.63
CA ASP A 47 0.64 -18.79 9.55
C ASP A 47 1.21 -18.18 10.85
N ASP A 48 0.31 -17.67 11.70
CA ASP A 48 0.68 -17.03 12.97
C ASP A 48 1.31 -18.00 13.98
N GLU A 49 0.93 -19.29 13.94
CA GLU A 49 1.46 -20.30 14.85
C GLU A 49 2.93 -20.56 14.49
N ARG A 50 3.21 -20.80 13.21
CA ARG A 50 4.55 -21.06 12.72
C ARG A 50 5.49 -19.88 12.93
N ILE A 51 5.06 -18.64 12.64
CA ILE A 51 5.94 -17.48 12.86
C ILE A 51 6.17 -17.22 14.36
N ARG A 52 5.19 -17.53 15.22
CA ARG A 52 5.35 -17.45 16.68
C ARG A 52 6.37 -18.46 17.19
N GLU A 53 6.34 -19.69 16.68
CA GLU A 53 7.36 -20.70 16.99
C GLU A 53 8.75 -20.22 16.62
N LEU A 54 8.92 -19.72 15.39
CA LEU A 54 10.19 -19.18 14.92
C LEU A 54 10.64 -17.97 15.76
N ASN A 55 9.72 -17.06 16.10
CA ASN A 55 10.05 -15.89 16.92
C ASN A 55 10.48 -16.31 18.34
N ARG A 56 9.85 -17.34 18.90
CA ARG A 56 10.24 -17.91 20.20
C ARG A 56 11.60 -18.59 20.12
N GLU A 57 11.85 -19.38 19.08
CA GLU A 57 13.08 -20.16 18.90
C GLU A 57 14.31 -19.27 18.67
N TYR A 58 14.20 -18.31 17.75
CA TYR A 58 15.36 -17.53 17.30
C TYR A 58 15.52 -16.18 18.01
N ARG A 59 14.43 -15.60 18.55
CA ARG A 59 14.46 -14.30 19.25
C ARG A 59 14.05 -14.38 20.72
N GLY A 60 13.62 -15.55 21.20
CA GLY A 60 13.14 -15.71 22.58
C GLY A 60 11.78 -15.05 22.86
N VAL A 61 11.04 -14.63 21.82
CA VAL A 61 9.78 -13.89 21.95
C VAL A 61 8.59 -14.78 21.56
N ASP A 62 7.81 -15.22 22.54
CA ASP A 62 6.65 -16.09 22.32
C ASP A 62 5.39 -15.33 21.87
N LYS A 63 5.48 -14.66 20.72
CA LYS A 63 4.38 -13.92 20.10
C LYS A 63 4.50 -13.99 18.58
N ALA A 64 3.37 -14.06 17.88
CA ALA A 64 3.35 -13.88 16.42
C ALA A 64 3.86 -12.48 16.05
N THR A 65 4.64 -12.39 14.97
CA THR A 65 5.10 -11.15 14.35
C THR A 65 4.71 -11.17 12.88
N ASP A 66 4.88 -10.03 12.22
CA ASP A 66 4.65 -9.83 10.79
C ASP A 66 5.74 -10.47 9.92
N VAL A 67 7.01 -10.20 10.22
CA VAL A 67 8.15 -10.69 9.43
C VAL A 67 9.35 -11.08 10.30
N LEU A 68 10.09 -12.09 9.87
CA LEU A 68 11.42 -12.46 10.37
C LEU A 68 12.37 -12.63 9.18
N ALA A 69 13.62 -12.15 9.33
CA ALA A 69 14.67 -12.32 8.33
C ALA A 69 15.78 -13.23 8.92
N PHE A 70 16.12 -14.29 8.20
CA PHE A 70 17.13 -15.28 8.58
C PHE A 70 18.28 -15.24 7.57
N PRO A 71 19.38 -14.51 7.87
CA PRO A 71 20.52 -14.44 6.97
C PRO A 71 21.22 -15.78 6.88
N MET A 72 21.50 -16.22 5.65
CA MET A 72 22.36 -17.37 5.37
C MET A 72 23.76 -16.86 5.02
N HIS A 73 24.63 -16.74 6.01
CA HIS A 73 26.06 -16.57 5.74
C HIS A 73 26.76 -17.93 5.79
N GLU A 74 27.03 -18.52 4.63
CA GLU A 74 28.10 -19.53 4.52
C GLU A 74 29.46 -18.80 4.60
N GLU A 75 29.87 -18.39 5.80
CA GLU A 75 31.30 -18.21 6.06
C GLU A 75 31.87 -19.56 6.48
N GLU A 76 32.20 -20.43 5.51
CA GLU A 76 33.19 -21.45 5.80
C GLU A 76 34.52 -20.74 6.12
N PRO A 77 35.20 -21.07 7.24
CA PRO A 77 36.49 -20.48 7.56
C PRO A 77 37.51 -20.74 6.44
N GLY A 78 37.81 -19.71 5.65
CA GLY A 78 38.72 -19.77 4.50
C GLY A 78 38.05 -19.72 3.12
N ALA A 79 36.72 -19.66 3.04
CA ALA A 79 36.01 -19.39 1.80
C ALA A 79 36.14 -17.91 1.39
N VAL A 80 36.40 -17.66 0.12
CA VAL A 80 36.37 -16.32 -0.46
C VAL A 80 34.90 -15.89 -0.55
N PRO A 81 34.49 -14.69 -0.08
CA PRO A 81 33.13 -14.20 -0.27
C PRO A 81 32.73 -14.29 -1.76
N GLY A 82 31.69 -15.05 -2.08
CA GLY A 82 31.22 -15.25 -3.46
C GLY A 82 31.90 -16.37 -4.26
N ALA A 83 32.51 -17.37 -3.61
CA ALA A 83 33.14 -18.51 -4.31
C ALA A 83 32.15 -19.54 -4.90
N GLY A 84 30.87 -19.50 -4.54
CA GLY A 84 29.78 -20.25 -5.19
C GLY A 84 29.14 -19.44 -6.34
N PRO A 85 28.54 -20.10 -7.35
CA PRO A 85 27.92 -19.41 -8.49
C PRO A 85 26.66 -18.60 -8.11
N VAL A 86 26.10 -18.84 -6.92
CA VAL A 86 24.93 -18.13 -6.37
C VAL A 86 25.19 -17.83 -4.89
N LEU A 87 25.03 -16.56 -4.51
CA LEU A 87 24.99 -16.09 -3.12
C LEU A 87 23.59 -16.30 -2.55
N LEU A 88 23.43 -17.21 -1.60
CA LEU A 88 22.19 -17.38 -0.84
C LEU A 88 22.15 -16.33 0.26
N LEU A 89 21.30 -15.32 0.17
CA LEU A 89 21.19 -14.28 1.20
C LEU A 89 20.41 -14.76 2.43
N GLY A 90 19.44 -15.65 2.22
CA GLY A 90 18.65 -16.27 3.28
C GLY A 90 17.15 -16.13 3.07
N ASP A 91 16.40 -16.28 4.17
CA ASP A 91 14.95 -16.43 4.15
C ASP A 91 14.25 -15.23 4.79
N ILE A 92 13.19 -14.76 4.13
CA ILE A 92 12.24 -13.79 4.66
C ILE A 92 10.94 -14.54 4.93
N VAL A 93 10.58 -14.68 6.20
CA VAL A 93 9.38 -15.40 6.63
C VAL A 93 8.31 -14.40 7.04
N VAL A 94 7.17 -14.42 6.35
CA VAL A 94 6.07 -13.47 6.55
C VAL A 94 4.80 -14.20 7.01
N SER A 95 4.18 -13.75 8.09
CA SER A 95 2.82 -14.18 8.44
C SER A 95 1.79 -13.40 7.65
N LEU A 96 1.09 -14.07 6.73
CA LEU A 96 0.05 -13.41 5.94
C LEU A 96 -1.17 -13.02 6.77
N ALA A 97 -1.49 -13.76 7.84
CA ALA A 97 -2.58 -13.41 8.73
C ALA A 97 -2.27 -12.14 9.53
N THR A 98 -1.02 -11.99 10.00
CA THR A 98 -0.58 -10.75 10.67
C THR A 98 -0.52 -9.59 9.68
N ALA A 99 0.07 -9.78 8.50
CA ALA A 99 0.12 -8.76 7.44
C ALA A 99 -1.30 -8.30 7.03
N ALA A 100 -2.26 -9.21 6.89
CA ALA A 100 -3.65 -8.85 6.56
C ALA A 100 -4.29 -7.95 7.64
N ARG A 101 -4.04 -8.23 8.92
CA ARG A 101 -4.54 -7.38 10.03
C ARG A 101 -3.85 -6.01 10.04
N GLN A 102 -2.56 -5.94 9.73
CA GLN A 102 -1.82 -4.68 9.63
C GLN A 102 -2.32 -3.85 8.44
N ALA A 103 -2.46 -4.47 7.27
CA ALA A 103 -3.02 -3.85 6.09
C ALA A 103 -4.40 -3.23 6.39
N GLU A 104 -5.29 -3.96 7.07
CA GLU A 104 -6.59 -3.43 7.49
C GLU A 104 -6.46 -2.28 8.51
N ALA A 105 -5.61 -2.42 9.52
CA ALA A 105 -5.41 -1.42 10.57
C ALA A 105 -4.87 -0.09 10.03
N TYR A 106 -3.92 -0.17 9.10
CA TYR A 106 -3.26 0.95 8.44
C TYR A 106 -3.90 1.35 7.11
N GLY A 107 -4.99 0.71 6.68
CA GLY A 107 -5.72 1.09 5.47
C GLY A 107 -4.98 0.85 4.15
N HIS A 108 -4.07 -0.12 4.12
CA HIS A 108 -3.40 -0.60 2.93
C HIS A 108 -4.04 -1.90 2.40
N ASP A 109 -3.72 -2.30 1.17
CA ASP A 109 -4.04 -3.65 0.71
C ASP A 109 -2.95 -4.65 1.14
N LEU A 110 -3.28 -5.94 1.12
CA LEU A 110 -2.36 -6.99 1.55
C LEU A 110 -1.10 -7.04 0.66
N SER A 111 -1.23 -6.75 -0.64
CA SER A 111 -0.09 -6.75 -1.57
C SER A 111 0.92 -5.66 -1.22
N TYR A 112 0.45 -4.47 -0.83
CA TYR A 112 1.28 -3.39 -0.32
C TYR A 112 2.02 -3.82 0.95
N GLU A 113 1.30 -4.37 1.94
CA GLU A 113 1.89 -4.76 3.21
C GLU A 113 2.97 -5.84 3.02
N VAL A 114 2.68 -6.87 2.21
CA VAL A 114 3.65 -7.94 1.93
C VAL A 114 4.85 -7.41 1.13
N ALA A 115 4.64 -6.50 0.18
CA ALA A 115 5.75 -5.86 -0.54
C ALA A 115 6.64 -5.06 0.41
N TYR A 116 6.03 -4.26 1.30
CA TYR A 116 6.75 -3.51 2.33
C TYR A 116 7.53 -4.44 3.26
N LEU A 117 6.92 -5.51 3.77
CA LEU A 117 7.57 -6.50 4.62
C LEU A 117 8.70 -7.25 3.90
N ALA A 118 8.56 -7.50 2.60
CA ALA A 118 9.62 -8.08 1.78
C ALA A 118 10.82 -7.13 1.62
N VAL A 119 10.58 -5.85 1.31
CA VAL A 119 11.63 -4.82 1.26
C VAL A 119 12.34 -4.72 2.61
N HIS A 120 11.56 -4.62 3.68
CA HIS A 120 12.05 -4.54 5.06
C HIS A 120 12.90 -5.76 5.43
N GLY A 121 12.44 -6.97 5.11
CA GLY A 121 13.16 -8.22 5.33
C GLY A 121 14.49 -8.27 4.58
N VAL A 122 14.52 -7.88 3.29
CA VAL A 122 15.77 -7.85 2.51
C VAL A 122 16.76 -6.85 3.11
N LEU A 123 16.32 -5.64 3.48
CA LEU A 123 17.21 -4.66 4.10
C LEU A 123 17.83 -5.20 5.39
N HIS A 124 17.07 -5.93 6.21
CA HIS A 124 17.62 -6.65 7.35
C HIS A 124 18.63 -7.73 6.96
N LEU A 125 18.37 -8.54 5.92
CA LEU A 125 19.34 -9.52 5.41
C LEU A 125 20.64 -8.86 4.95
N LEU A 126 20.58 -7.61 4.47
CA LEU A 126 21.73 -6.82 4.03
C LEU A 126 22.43 -6.07 5.17
N GLY A 127 22.02 -6.30 6.42
CA GLY A 127 22.66 -5.73 7.61
C GLY A 127 22.19 -4.33 7.98
N TYR A 128 21.08 -3.84 7.41
CA TYR A 128 20.41 -2.65 7.94
C TYR A 128 19.71 -3.01 9.24
N ASP A 129 19.88 -2.16 10.25
CA ASP A 129 19.27 -2.35 11.57
C ASP A 129 18.70 -1.03 12.12
N HIS A 130 17.88 -1.15 13.16
CA HIS A 130 17.02 -0.09 13.70
C HIS A 130 17.45 0.33 15.10
N GLU A 131 18.60 -0.15 15.58
CA GLU A 131 19.08 0.10 16.94
C GLU A 131 19.51 1.57 17.19
N ASN A 132 19.79 2.34 16.12
CA ASN A 132 20.08 3.77 16.23
C ASN A 132 19.31 4.63 15.21
N ASP A 133 19.05 5.90 15.58
CA ASP A 133 18.22 6.83 14.82
C ASP A 133 18.71 7.11 13.39
N ARG A 134 20.03 7.08 13.15
CA ARG A 134 20.62 7.38 11.84
C ARG A 134 20.43 6.23 10.88
N ASP A 135 20.67 5.00 11.33
CA ASP A 135 20.51 3.81 10.52
C ASP A 135 19.02 3.53 10.27
N TYR A 136 18.17 3.78 11.26
CA TYR A 136 16.73 3.78 11.09
C TYR A 136 16.27 4.77 10.00
N ALA A 137 16.71 6.04 10.05
CA ALA A 137 16.33 7.04 9.05
C ALA A 137 16.79 6.65 7.63
N ARG A 138 17.99 6.06 7.50
CA ARG A 138 18.51 5.55 6.22
C ARG A 138 17.67 4.40 5.67
N MET A 139 17.33 3.44 6.53
CA MET A 139 16.48 2.31 6.15
C MET A 139 15.09 2.80 5.73
N ARG A 140 14.47 3.71 6.48
CA ARG A 140 13.18 4.32 6.11
C ARG A 140 13.21 5.03 4.77
N GLN A 141 14.28 5.74 4.47
CA GLN A 141 14.43 6.41 3.19
C GLN A 141 14.51 5.39 2.04
N LYS A 142 15.20 4.27 2.23
CA LYS A 142 15.31 3.19 1.24
C LYS A 142 13.99 2.46 1.04
N GLU A 143 13.29 2.12 2.12
CA GLU A 143 11.95 1.54 2.06
C GLU A 143 11.03 2.42 1.19
N LYS A 144 10.99 3.72 1.46
CA LYS A 144 10.18 4.68 0.69
C LYS A 144 10.58 4.74 -0.79
N GLU A 145 11.87 4.78 -1.08
CA GLU A 145 12.39 4.81 -2.45
C GLU A 145 12.02 3.56 -3.23
N ILE A 146 12.19 2.38 -2.63
CA ILE A 146 11.89 1.09 -3.27
C ILE A 146 10.39 0.94 -3.49
N MET A 147 9.56 1.28 -2.49
CA MET A 147 8.11 1.25 -2.65
C MET A 147 7.64 2.20 -3.77
N ALA A 148 8.25 3.38 -3.92
CA ALA A 148 7.97 4.28 -5.03
C ALA A 148 8.37 3.69 -6.40
N LEU A 149 9.52 3.03 -6.50
CA LEU A 149 9.95 2.33 -7.73
C LEU A 149 9.02 1.17 -8.12
N LEU A 150 8.26 0.64 -7.17
CA LEU A 150 7.23 -0.38 -7.40
C LEU A 150 5.88 0.21 -7.80
N GLY A 151 5.70 1.54 -7.76
CA GLY A 151 4.41 2.20 -7.95
C GLY A 151 3.51 2.09 -6.72
N LEU A 152 4.10 1.87 -5.55
CA LEU A 152 3.45 1.72 -4.25
C LEU A 152 3.80 2.89 -3.33
N ASP A 153 3.98 4.10 -3.87
CA ASP A 153 4.22 5.30 -3.08
C ASP A 153 2.94 5.78 -2.38
N ALA A 154 2.68 5.26 -1.18
CA ALA A 154 1.65 5.81 -0.33
C ALA A 154 2.07 7.21 0.19
N PHE A 155 1.12 8.13 0.28
CA PHE A 155 1.35 9.43 0.90
C PHE A 155 1.06 9.40 2.40
N GLU A 156 1.60 10.37 3.13
CA GLU A 156 1.47 10.44 4.58
C GLU A 156 -0.01 10.48 5.00
N GLY A 157 -0.39 9.59 5.92
CA GLY A 157 -1.77 9.45 6.40
C GLY A 157 -2.77 8.94 5.35
N GLU A 158 -2.33 8.38 4.22
CA GLU A 158 -3.20 7.73 3.23
C GLU A 158 -4.14 6.70 3.89
N GLY A 159 -3.58 5.87 4.76
CA GLY A 159 -4.29 4.85 5.51
C GLY A 159 -5.50 5.34 6.30
N GLU A 160 -5.31 6.42 7.06
CA GLU A 160 -6.39 7.06 7.82
C GLU A 160 -7.49 7.58 6.90
N LEU A 161 -7.11 8.11 5.74
CA LEU A 161 -8.03 8.66 4.76
C LEU A 161 -8.85 7.53 4.09
N VAL A 162 -8.20 6.43 3.72
CA VAL A 162 -8.86 5.21 3.21
C VAL A 162 -9.81 4.63 4.25
N LYS A 163 -9.41 4.58 5.51
CA LYS A 163 -10.26 4.10 6.61
C LYS A 163 -11.51 4.96 6.78
N ALA A 164 -11.37 6.29 6.77
CA ALA A 164 -12.49 7.22 6.83
C ALA A 164 -13.46 7.04 5.63
N ALA A 165 -12.91 6.90 4.42
CA ALA A 165 -13.69 6.64 3.21
C ALA A 165 -14.44 5.30 3.28
N ARG A 166 -13.79 4.23 3.77
CA ARG A 166 -14.41 2.91 3.95
C ARG A 166 -15.52 2.93 4.99
N GLN A 167 -15.35 3.66 6.09
CA GLN A 167 -16.37 3.80 7.13
C GLN A 167 -17.63 4.52 6.61
N VAL A 168 -17.48 5.64 5.90
CA VAL A 168 -18.64 6.40 5.38
C VAL A 168 -19.37 5.67 4.25
N MET A 169 -18.70 4.77 3.52
CA MET A 169 -19.29 3.95 2.45
C MET A 169 -20.51 3.13 2.94
N ALA A 170 -20.51 2.72 4.22
CA ALA A 170 -21.63 1.99 4.81
C ALA A 170 -22.96 2.78 4.81
N ASN A 171 -22.89 4.11 4.71
CA ASN A 171 -24.04 5.01 4.70
C ASN A 171 -24.54 5.34 3.27
N ALA A 172 -23.92 4.79 2.23
CA ALA A 172 -24.29 5.06 0.85
C ALA A 172 -25.78 4.74 0.58
N TYR A 173 -26.50 5.69 0.00
CA TYR A 173 -27.87 5.50 -0.46
C TYR A 173 -27.86 5.15 -1.94
N ALA A 174 -27.83 3.85 -2.25
CA ALA A 174 -27.68 3.35 -3.61
C ALA A 174 -28.70 2.24 -3.99
N PRO A 175 -30.02 2.48 -3.87
CA PRO A 175 -31.04 1.45 -4.11
C PRO A 175 -31.21 1.08 -5.59
N TYR A 176 -30.70 1.88 -6.54
CA TYR A 176 -30.88 1.65 -7.97
C TYR A 176 -29.72 0.86 -8.57
N SER A 177 -28.48 1.26 -8.31
CA SER A 177 -27.31 0.54 -8.83
C SER A 177 -26.84 -0.61 -7.94
N GLY A 178 -27.12 -0.53 -6.63
CA GLY A 178 -26.51 -1.40 -5.63
C GLY A 178 -25.00 -1.19 -5.46
N VAL A 179 -24.43 -0.12 -6.04
CA VAL A 179 -23.00 0.21 -5.99
C VAL A 179 -22.75 1.25 -4.90
N ARG A 180 -21.96 0.88 -3.88
CA ARG A 180 -21.61 1.77 -2.78
C ARG A 180 -20.21 2.32 -2.97
N VAL A 181 -20.09 3.62 -2.81
CA VAL A 181 -18.83 4.35 -2.89
C VAL A 181 -18.73 5.27 -1.68
N GLY A 182 -17.60 5.21 -0.99
CA GLY A 182 -17.22 6.16 0.05
C GLY A 182 -16.02 6.97 -0.40
N ALA A 183 -15.93 8.22 0.08
CA ALA A 183 -14.81 9.10 -0.19
C ALA A 183 -14.46 9.92 1.04
N ALA A 184 -13.19 10.29 1.15
CA ALA A 184 -12.69 11.20 2.16
C ALA A 184 -11.68 12.15 1.53
N VAL A 185 -11.87 13.46 1.75
CA VAL A 185 -10.92 14.49 1.35
C VAL A 185 -10.14 14.97 2.57
N ARG A 186 -8.85 15.22 2.39
CA ARG A 186 -7.99 15.89 3.37
C ARG A 186 -7.63 17.28 2.86
N THR A 187 -7.68 18.28 3.73
CA THR A 187 -7.28 19.66 3.46
C THR A 187 -5.82 19.92 3.86
N ALA A 188 -5.22 21.04 3.46
CA ALA A 188 -3.84 21.37 3.83
C ALA A 188 -3.69 21.58 5.36
N SER A 189 -4.76 21.96 6.05
CA SER A 189 -4.83 21.99 7.52
C SER A 189 -4.85 20.61 8.19
N GLY A 190 -4.97 19.52 7.41
CA GLY A 190 -5.07 18.15 7.90
C GLY A 190 -6.50 17.71 8.26
N ALA A 191 -7.49 18.60 8.14
CA ALA A 191 -8.89 18.26 8.39
C ALA A 191 -9.41 17.25 7.36
N VAL A 192 -10.23 16.31 7.80
CA VAL A 192 -10.80 15.25 6.96
C VAL A 192 -12.31 15.40 6.86
N PHE A 193 -12.83 15.36 5.63
CA PHE A 193 -14.27 15.41 5.34
C PHE A 193 -14.68 14.19 4.51
N THR A 194 -15.77 13.54 4.90
CA THR A 194 -16.21 12.28 4.29
C THR A 194 -17.51 12.45 3.52
N GLY A 195 -17.72 11.61 2.51
CA GLY A 195 -18.95 11.55 1.73
C GLY A 195 -19.20 10.15 1.18
N CYS A 196 -20.45 9.83 0.89
CA CYS A 196 -20.85 8.61 0.19
C CYS A 196 -21.79 8.96 -0.97
N ASN A 197 -21.97 8.04 -1.92
CA ASN A 197 -22.88 8.30 -3.03
C ASN A 197 -24.36 8.32 -2.57
N ILE A 198 -25.13 9.22 -3.17
CA ILE A 198 -26.54 9.45 -2.90
C ILE A 198 -27.28 9.40 -4.23
N GLU A 199 -27.98 8.30 -4.48
CA GLU A 199 -28.78 8.14 -5.68
C GLU A 199 -30.17 8.77 -5.55
N ASN A 200 -30.79 9.03 -6.69
CA ASN A 200 -32.14 9.57 -6.76
C ASN A 200 -32.92 8.90 -7.90
N ALA A 201 -34.25 8.80 -7.77
CA ALA A 201 -35.12 8.28 -8.83
C ALA A 201 -34.95 9.05 -10.15
N SER A 202 -34.70 10.35 -10.08
CA SER A 202 -34.22 11.14 -11.21
C SER A 202 -32.69 11.05 -11.27
N TYR A 203 -32.16 10.14 -12.08
CA TYR A 203 -30.75 9.74 -12.05
C TYR A 203 -29.77 10.91 -12.25
N GLY A 204 -30.17 11.97 -12.96
CA GLY A 204 -29.36 13.18 -13.13
C GLY A 204 -29.08 13.95 -11.84
N LEU A 205 -29.84 13.70 -10.76
CA LEU A 205 -29.65 14.30 -9.44
C LEU A 205 -28.71 13.49 -8.53
N THR A 206 -28.20 12.35 -9.00
CA THR A 206 -27.29 11.51 -8.22
C THR A 206 -25.98 12.24 -7.91
N LEU A 207 -25.57 12.19 -6.64
CA LEU A 207 -24.29 12.72 -6.16
C LEU A 207 -23.31 11.57 -5.91
N CYS A 208 -22.10 11.73 -6.43
CA CYS A 208 -21.00 10.80 -6.18
C CYS A 208 -20.34 11.12 -4.84
N ALA A 209 -19.72 10.10 -4.22
CA ALA A 209 -19.11 10.22 -2.91
C ALA A 209 -18.06 11.33 -2.83
N GLU A 210 -17.24 11.47 -3.86
CA GLU A 210 -16.17 12.47 -3.95
C GLU A 210 -16.74 13.90 -3.94
N ARG A 211 -17.83 14.12 -4.68
CA ARG A 211 -18.54 15.42 -4.72
C ARG A 211 -19.20 15.74 -3.39
N VAL A 212 -19.74 14.73 -2.69
CA VAL A 212 -20.30 14.91 -1.35
C VAL A 212 -19.19 15.26 -0.34
N ALA A 213 -18.05 14.57 -0.37
CA ALA A 213 -16.91 14.85 0.51
C ALA A 213 -16.32 16.24 0.27
N ALA A 214 -16.09 16.62 -0.99
CA ALA A 214 -15.64 17.96 -1.36
C ALA A 214 -16.66 19.03 -0.96
N GLY A 215 -17.96 18.79 -1.22
CA GLY A 215 -19.04 19.68 -0.80
C GLY A 215 -19.09 19.89 0.72
N ALA A 216 -18.85 18.84 1.51
CA ALA A 216 -18.76 18.94 2.97
C ALA A 216 -17.57 19.80 3.43
N ALA A 217 -16.40 19.65 2.80
CA ALA A 217 -15.25 20.50 3.08
C ALA A 217 -15.54 21.98 2.77
N VAL A 218 -16.15 22.24 1.61
CA VAL A 218 -16.54 23.60 1.19
C VAL A 218 -17.57 24.21 2.13
N ALA A 219 -18.58 23.43 2.56
CA ALA A 219 -19.58 23.87 3.53
C ALA A 219 -18.95 24.22 4.89
N ALA A 220 -17.85 23.56 5.25
CA ALA A 220 -17.05 23.88 6.44
C ALA A 220 -16.02 25.01 6.20
N GLY A 221 -16.05 25.67 5.03
CA GLY A 221 -15.17 26.77 4.69
C GLY A 221 -13.76 26.39 4.22
N GLN A 222 -13.51 25.10 3.95
CA GLN A 222 -12.21 24.60 3.47
C GLN A 222 -12.25 24.36 1.96
N ARG A 223 -11.21 24.77 1.24
CA ARG A 223 -11.13 24.67 -0.25
C ARG A 223 -9.76 24.19 -0.74
N ASP A 224 -8.86 23.92 0.18
CA ASP A 224 -7.47 23.54 0.01
C ASP A 224 -7.33 22.01 0.07
N VAL A 225 -8.06 21.29 -0.78
CA VAL A 225 -8.02 19.82 -0.84
C VAL A 225 -6.63 19.38 -1.32
N VAL A 226 -5.93 18.54 -0.55
CA VAL A 226 -4.59 18.04 -0.88
C VAL A 226 -4.55 16.54 -1.13
N ALA A 227 -5.51 15.79 -0.58
CA ALA A 227 -5.64 14.36 -0.84
C ALA A 227 -7.10 13.91 -0.87
N LEU A 228 -7.36 12.84 -1.60
CA LEU A 228 -8.65 12.16 -1.74
C LEU A 228 -8.44 10.65 -1.62
N ALA A 229 -9.19 9.99 -0.74
CA ALA A 229 -9.41 8.56 -0.81
C ALA A 229 -10.80 8.26 -1.35
N VAL A 230 -10.91 7.26 -2.23
CA VAL A 230 -12.17 6.74 -2.73
C VAL A 230 -12.17 5.22 -2.61
N VAL A 231 -13.22 4.67 -2.03
CA VAL A 231 -13.35 3.24 -1.74
C VAL A 231 -14.64 2.72 -2.36
N SER A 232 -14.57 1.56 -3.00
CA SER A 232 -15.70 0.81 -3.54
C SER A 232 -15.59 -0.66 -3.11
N ASP A 233 -16.72 -1.30 -2.85
CA ASP A 233 -16.81 -2.74 -2.57
C ASP A 233 -17.01 -3.60 -3.84
N THR A 234 -16.99 -2.97 -5.01
CA THR A 234 -17.15 -3.61 -6.31
C THR A 234 -16.10 -3.15 -7.32
N GLU A 235 -15.77 -4.02 -8.26
CA GLU A 235 -14.89 -3.73 -9.41
C GLU A 235 -15.60 -2.98 -10.55
N LYS A 236 -16.92 -2.80 -10.45
CA LYS A 236 -17.71 -2.04 -11.44
C LYS A 236 -17.27 -0.58 -11.54
N VAL A 237 -16.66 -0.04 -10.47
CA VAL A 237 -16.13 1.32 -10.45
C VAL A 237 -14.62 1.26 -10.57
N GLN A 238 -14.08 1.73 -11.68
CA GLN A 238 -12.67 1.61 -11.99
C GLN A 238 -11.89 2.93 -11.87
N SER A 239 -12.56 4.06 -11.64
CA SER A 239 -11.91 5.35 -11.36
C SER A 239 -12.96 6.39 -10.94
N PRO A 240 -12.55 7.51 -10.32
CA PRO A 240 -13.44 8.66 -10.14
C PRO A 240 -14.06 9.09 -11.47
N CYS A 241 -15.35 9.44 -11.50
CA CYS A 241 -16.02 9.84 -12.74
C CYS A 241 -15.57 11.24 -13.20
N GLY A 242 -15.79 11.57 -14.49
CA GLY A 242 -15.36 12.86 -15.05
C GLY A 242 -15.90 14.08 -14.29
N ALA A 243 -17.14 14.03 -13.82
CA ALA A 243 -17.73 15.11 -13.02
C ALA A 243 -17.02 15.31 -11.67
N CYS A 244 -16.64 14.23 -10.98
CA CYS A 244 -15.87 14.30 -9.74
C CYS A 244 -14.48 14.88 -9.98
N ARG A 245 -13.81 14.42 -11.05
CA ARG A 245 -12.49 14.92 -11.42
C ARG A 245 -12.52 16.44 -11.64
N GLN A 246 -13.49 16.93 -12.41
CA GLN A 246 -13.63 18.35 -12.69
C GLN A 246 -13.94 19.18 -11.43
N VAL A 247 -14.83 18.69 -10.55
CA VAL A 247 -15.14 19.37 -9.28
C VAL A 247 -13.91 19.49 -8.38
N LEU A 248 -13.10 18.44 -8.29
CA LEU A 248 -11.89 18.46 -7.47
C LEU A 248 -10.77 19.29 -8.12
N TYR A 249 -10.72 19.30 -9.46
CA TYR A 249 -9.70 20.03 -10.22
C TYR A 249 -9.77 21.53 -9.95
N GLU A 250 -10.99 22.07 -9.81
CA GLU A 250 -11.26 23.46 -9.42
C GLU A 250 -10.52 23.87 -8.14
N PHE A 251 -10.32 22.94 -7.20
CA PHE A 251 -9.68 23.24 -5.92
C PHE A 251 -8.17 23.05 -5.96
N ASN A 252 -7.70 21.92 -6.51
CA ASN A 252 -6.27 21.61 -6.56
C ASN A 252 -5.95 20.48 -7.55
N PRO A 253 -5.36 20.79 -8.72
CA PRO A 253 -4.92 19.80 -9.71
C PRO A 253 -3.82 18.83 -9.20
N GLU A 254 -3.07 19.20 -8.16
CA GLU A 254 -2.04 18.36 -7.55
C GLU A 254 -2.58 17.45 -6.42
N THR A 255 -3.90 17.42 -6.20
CA THR A 255 -4.51 16.52 -5.20
C THR A 255 -4.05 15.07 -5.43
N LEU A 256 -3.52 14.46 -4.37
CA LEU A 256 -3.16 13.04 -4.37
C LEU A 256 -4.42 12.19 -4.25
N VAL A 257 -4.62 11.24 -5.14
CA VAL A 257 -5.81 10.39 -5.19
C VAL A 257 -5.42 8.94 -4.94
N VAL A 258 -6.00 8.33 -3.90
CA VAL A 258 -5.96 6.88 -3.68
C VAL A 258 -7.33 6.28 -3.96
N PHE A 259 -7.37 5.27 -4.83
CA PHE A 259 -8.59 4.59 -5.27
C PHE A 259 -8.48 3.09 -4.92
N VAL A 260 -9.36 2.63 -4.03
CA VAL A 260 -9.32 1.27 -3.46
C VAL A 260 -10.56 0.48 -3.88
N THR A 261 -10.35 -0.67 -4.51
CA THR A 261 -11.41 -1.62 -4.90
C THR A 261 -11.01 -3.05 -4.55
N PRO A 262 -11.90 -4.06 -4.75
CA PRO A 262 -11.50 -5.46 -4.61
C PRO A 262 -10.32 -5.87 -5.52
N ALA A 263 -10.14 -5.19 -6.66
CA ALA A 263 -9.03 -5.43 -7.59
C ALA A 263 -7.69 -4.80 -7.12
N GLY A 264 -7.67 -4.09 -5.99
CA GLY A 264 -6.47 -3.49 -5.40
C GLY A 264 -6.49 -1.96 -5.33
N THR A 265 -5.36 -1.40 -4.91
CA THR A 265 -5.17 0.05 -4.73
C THR A 265 -4.47 0.68 -5.92
N ARG A 266 -4.95 1.83 -6.38
CA ARG A 266 -4.29 2.66 -7.39
C ARG A 266 -4.14 4.09 -6.90
N ARG A 267 -3.02 4.71 -7.25
CA ARG A 267 -2.65 6.07 -6.84
C ARG A 267 -2.42 6.94 -8.07
N PHE A 268 -2.86 8.18 -7.98
CA PHE A 268 -2.78 9.14 -9.08
C PHE A 268 -2.57 10.54 -8.51
N LYS A 269 -2.00 11.44 -9.31
CA LYS A 269 -2.30 12.86 -9.17
C LYS A 269 -3.58 13.20 -9.92
N LEU A 270 -4.38 14.12 -9.39
CA LEU A 270 -5.65 14.48 -10.03
C LEU A 270 -5.47 14.98 -11.47
N ARG A 271 -4.42 15.75 -11.77
CA ARG A 271 -4.06 16.17 -13.13
C ARG A 271 -3.85 15.01 -14.13
N GLU A 272 -3.42 13.84 -13.65
CA GLU A 272 -3.20 12.66 -14.50
C GLU A 272 -4.53 11.99 -14.85
N LEU A 273 -5.54 12.16 -14.00
CA LEU A 273 -6.90 11.69 -14.26
C LEU A 273 -7.68 12.64 -15.17
N LEU A 274 -7.29 13.90 -15.27
CA LEU A 274 -7.96 14.90 -16.12
C LEU A 274 -6.93 15.75 -16.87
N PRO A 275 -6.26 15.18 -17.89
CA PRO A 275 -5.32 15.92 -18.72
C PRO A 275 -6.06 17.02 -19.51
N GLU A 276 -5.40 18.17 -19.69
CA GLU A 276 -5.96 19.32 -20.43
C GLU A 276 -7.36 19.72 -19.93
N ALA A 277 -7.54 19.72 -18.61
CA ALA A 277 -8.80 20.03 -17.96
C ALA A 277 -9.35 21.38 -18.40
N PHE A 278 -10.69 21.46 -18.48
CA PHE A 278 -11.36 22.73 -18.66
C PHE A 278 -11.17 23.57 -17.40
N ASP A 279 -10.65 24.78 -17.57
CA ASP A 279 -10.34 25.70 -16.49
C ASP A 279 -10.72 27.13 -16.91
N LEU A 280 -11.43 27.82 -16.03
CA LEU A 280 -11.86 29.21 -16.20
C LEU A 280 -11.01 30.19 -15.40
N SER A 281 -10.01 29.71 -14.66
CA SER A 281 -8.98 30.55 -14.06
C SER A 281 -8.06 31.07 -15.17
N GLU A 282 -8.49 32.13 -15.86
CA GLU A 282 -7.66 32.76 -16.87
C GLU A 282 -6.35 33.30 -16.27
N LYS A 283 -5.29 33.14 -17.09
CA LYS A 283 -3.93 33.67 -16.92
C LYS A 283 -3.89 35.20 -16.84
#